data_AF-A0A913XG89-F1
#
_entry.id   AF-A0A913XG89-F1
#
_cell.length_a   1.000
_cell.length_b   1.000
_cell.length_c   1.000
_cell.angle_alpha   90.00
_cell.angle_beta   90.00
_cell.angle_gamma   90.00
#
_symmetry.space_group_name_H-M   'P 1'
#
loop_
_entity.id
_entity.type
_entity.pdbx_description
1 polymer ?
#
loop_
_entity_poly.entity_id
_entity_poly.type
_entity_poly.pdbx_seq_one_letter_code
_entity_poly.pdbx_strand_id
1 'polypeptide(L)'
;MWMTSAQHSAVNYPGSYYAAFTPNMPCKLYDDLRVTPGDFNVFNFPGMYHATIQATITMTLTAMHYDTLFDYGNDLDDAKARSLFAKYATLLNGTIKNQLEEHNRQRYINGHLTYPYLVPGWIANSIHI
;
A
#
# COMPACT_ATOMS: atom_id res chain seq x y z
N MET A 1 10.29 1.03 13.91
CA MET A 1 10.01 -0.14 13.06
C MET A 1 8.57 -0.13 12.57
N TRP A 2 7.54 -0.40 13.39
CA TRP A 2 6.13 -0.44 12.91
C TRP A 2 5.72 0.73 12.00
N MET A 3 5.92 1.97 12.45
CA MET A 3 5.52 3.17 11.69
C MET A 3 6.25 3.32 10.35
N THR A 4 7.52 2.91 10.30
CA THR A 4 8.39 3.09 9.14
C THR A 4 8.31 1.93 8.16
N SER A 5 7.80 0.77 8.59
CA SER A 5 7.65 -0.43 7.75
C SER A 5 6.18 -0.68 7.44
N ALA A 6 5.51 -1.41 8.32
CA ALA A 6 4.16 -1.94 8.10
C ALA A 6 3.11 -0.84 7.95
N GLN A 7 3.16 0.22 8.78
CA GLN A 7 2.20 1.31 8.68
C GLN A 7 2.36 2.04 7.34
N HIS A 8 3.59 2.38 6.95
CA HIS A 8 3.88 3.02 5.67
C HIS A 8 3.41 2.14 4.51
N SER A 9 3.79 0.86 4.51
CA SER A 9 3.40 -0.10 3.46
C SER A 9 1.88 -0.23 3.32
N ALA A 10 1.16 -0.25 4.45
CA ALA A 10 -0.29 -0.39 4.49
C ALA A 10 -1.06 0.85 3.99
N VAL A 11 -0.47 2.05 4.03
CA VAL A 11 -1.12 3.29 3.55
C VAL A 11 -0.59 3.78 2.22
N ASN A 12 0.64 3.39 1.84
CA ASN A 12 1.26 3.81 0.60
C ASN A 12 0.89 2.90 -0.57
N TYR A 13 1.31 1.62 -0.55
CA TYR A 13 1.17 0.71 -1.68
C TYR A 13 -0.27 0.51 -2.22
N PRO A 14 -1.33 0.54 -1.40
CA PRO A 14 -2.69 0.48 -1.94
C PRO A 14 -3.08 1.68 -2.81
N GLY A 15 -2.35 2.80 -2.74
CA GLY A 15 -2.67 4.02 -3.47
C GLY A 15 -2.80 3.82 -4.98
N SER A 16 -1.98 2.96 -5.59
CA SER A 16 -2.10 2.62 -7.03
C SER A 16 -3.49 2.10 -7.41
N TYR A 17 -4.16 1.37 -6.52
CA TYR A 17 -5.46 0.77 -6.79
C TYR A 17 -6.63 1.68 -6.36
N TYR A 18 -6.45 2.50 -5.33
CA TYR A 18 -7.53 3.35 -4.80
C TYR A 18 -7.44 4.81 -5.25
N ALA A 19 -6.25 5.40 -5.20
CA ALA A 19 -6.03 6.83 -5.43
C ALA A 19 -5.65 7.16 -6.88
N ALA A 20 -5.17 6.19 -7.67
CA ALA A 20 -4.88 6.44 -9.09
C ALA A 20 -6.16 6.52 -9.95
N PHE A 21 -7.27 5.95 -9.48
CA PHE A 21 -8.58 6.14 -10.10
C PHE A 21 -9.29 7.33 -9.45
N THR A 22 -9.13 8.50 -10.05
CA THR A 22 -9.58 9.78 -9.48
C THR A 22 -11.04 9.82 -8.99
N PRO A 23 -12.03 9.26 -9.71
CA PRO A 23 -13.41 9.28 -9.21
C PRO A 23 -13.62 8.52 -7.89
N ASN A 24 -12.81 7.49 -7.60
CA ASN A 24 -12.89 6.73 -6.35
C ASN A 24 -12.31 7.51 -5.16
N MET A 25 -11.27 8.32 -5.38
CA MET A 25 -10.64 9.13 -4.33
C MET A 25 -10.12 10.46 -4.89
N PRO A 26 -10.99 11.44 -5.16
CA PRO A 26 -10.55 12.71 -5.74
C PRO A 26 -9.74 13.51 -4.71
N CYS A 27 -8.58 14.04 -5.09
CA CYS A 27 -7.80 14.92 -4.20
C CYS A 27 -8.50 16.26 -3.91
N LYS A 28 -9.47 16.64 -4.74
CA LYS A 28 -10.23 17.88 -4.61
C LYS A 28 -11.58 17.76 -5.30
N LEU A 29 -12.59 18.41 -4.74
CA LEU A 29 -13.88 18.66 -5.39
C LEU A 29 -13.99 20.15 -5.75
N TYR A 30 -14.70 20.44 -6.83
CA TYR A 30 -14.88 21.77 -7.38
C TYR A 30 -16.33 22.22 -7.18
N ASP A 31 -16.50 23.47 -6.77
CA ASP A 31 -17.76 24.18 -6.89
C ASP A 31 -17.86 24.73 -8.32
N ASP A 32 -18.64 24.07 -9.16
CA ASP A 32 -18.74 24.38 -10.59
C ASP A 32 -20.05 25.13 -10.86
N LEU A 33 -19.94 26.30 -11.49
CA LEU A 33 -21.08 27.18 -11.77
C LEU A 33 -22.16 26.54 -12.66
N ARG A 34 -21.86 25.44 -13.34
CA ARG A 34 -22.83 24.65 -14.13
C ARG A 34 -23.70 23.74 -13.27
N VAL A 35 -23.37 23.60 -11.98
CA VAL A 35 -24.05 22.72 -11.02
C VAL A 35 -24.87 23.58 -10.08
N THR A 36 -26.14 23.25 -9.93
CA THR A 36 -27.02 23.92 -8.95
C THR A 36 -26.45 23.72 -7.54
N PRO A 37 -26.36 24.77 -6.71
CA PRO A 37 -25.89 24.63 -5.34
C PRO A 37 -26.71 23.59 -4.56
N GLY A 38 -26.02 22.59 -3.99
CA GLY A 38 -26.64 21.48 -3.25
C GLY A 38 -26.77 20.17 -4.04
N ASP A 39 -26.60 20.21 -5.36
CA ASP A 39 -26.61 19.02 -6.21
C ASP A 39 -25.20 18.47 -6.45
N PHE A 40 -25.10 17.15 -6.69
CA PHE A 40 -23.86 16.49 -7.09
C PHE A 40 -23.84 16.22 -8.60
N ASN A 41 -22.72 16.51 -9.25
CA ASN A 41 -22.51 16.27 -10.67
C ASN A 41 -21.07 15.84 -10.97
N VAL A 42 -20.86 15.21 -12.13
CA VAL A 42 -19.50 14.89 -12.62
C VAL A 42 -18.61 16.12 -12.76
N PHE A 43 -19.17 17.31 -13.00
CA PHE A 43 -18.42 18.56 -13.05
C PHE A 43 -17.77 18.95 -11.72
N ASN A 44 -18.21 18.40 -10.59
CA ASN A 44 -17.57 18.61 -9.30
C ASN A 44 -16.26 17.81 -9.15
N PHE A 45 -15.99 16.82 -10.01
CA PHE A 45 -14.74 16.06 -9.99
C PHE A 45 -13.58 16.80 -10.66
N PRO A 46 -12.32 16.42 -10.37
CA PRO A 46 -11.17 16.91 -11.11
C PRO A 46 -11.30 16.67 -12.62
N GLY A 47 -11.13 17.75 -13.40
CA GLY A 47 -10.97 17.65 -14.84
C GLY A 47 -9.70 16.88 -15.25
N MET A 48 -9.61 16.52 -16.54
CA MET A 48 -8.58 15.63 -17.08
C MET A 48 -7.16 15.96 -16.61
N TYR A 49 -6.75 17.22 -16.69
CA TYR A 49 -5.40 17.64 -16.28
C TYR A 49 -5.06 17.26 -14.83
N HIS A 50 -5.95 17.57 -13.88
CA HIS A 50 -5.73 17.25 -12.46
C HIS A 50 -5.87 15.76 -12.18
N ALA A 51 -6.79 15.07 -12.85
CA ALA A 51 -6.94 13.63 -12.75
C ALA A 51 -5.66 12.92 -13.23
N THR A 52 -5.07 13.36 -14.35
CA THR A 52 -3.79 12.84 -14.86
C THR A 52 -2.67 13.06 -13.86
N ILE A 53 -2.52 14.27 -13.31
CA ILE A 53 -1.49 14.56 -12.30
C ILE A 53 -1.65 13.65 -11.08
N GLN A 54 -2.88 13.50 -10.56
CA GLN A 54 -3.16 12.63 -9.41
C GLN A 54 -2.78 11.18 -9.70
N ALA A 55 -3.19 10.65 -10.86
CA ALA A 55 -2.88 9.29 -11.26
C ALA A 55 -1.36 9.09 -11.39
N THR A 56 -0.65 10.02 -12.04
CA THR A 56 0.80 9.97 -12.19
C THR A 56 1.51 9.97 -10.83
N ILE A 57 1.22 10.94 -9.95
CA ILE A 57 1.87 11.03 -8.64
C ILE A 57 1.61 9.75 -7.82
N THR A 58 0.36 9.29 -7.79
CA THR A 58 0.00 8.10 -7.03
C THR A 58 0.71 6.87 -7.56
N MET A 59 0.73 6.65 -8.88
CA MET A 59 1.46 5.52 -9.46
C MET A 59 2.95 5.60 -9.15
N THR A 60 3.56 6.78 -9.25
CA THR A 60 4.99 6.96 -8.93
C THR A 60 5.31 6.64 -7.47
N LEU A 61 4.49 7.07 -6.52
CA LEU A 61 4.69 6.82 -5.09
C LEU A 61 4.41 5.38 -4.67
N THR A 62 3.65 4.61 -5.47
CA THR A 62 3.17 3.29 -5.03
C THR A 62 3.72 2.13 -5.84
N ALA A 63 4.41 2.41 -6.95
CA ALA A 63 4.85 1.39 -7.89
C ALA A 63 6.07 0.59 -7.42
N MET A 64 6.94 1.16 -6.59
CA MET A 64 8.24 0.57 -6.29
C MET A 64 8.34 0.08 -4.85
N HIS A 65 8.76 -1.18 -4.73
CA HIS A 65 9.06 -1.84 -3.47
C HIS A 65 10.51 -2.34 -3.56
N TYR A 66 11.41 -1.70 -2.81
CA TYR A 66 12.86 -1.87 -2.97
C TYR A 66 13.45 -2.96 -2.07
N ASP A 67 12.79 -3.25 -0.96
CA ASP A 67 13.26 -4.17 0.08
C ASP A 67 12.10 -4.90 0.74
N THR A 68 12.41 -5.91 1.54
CA THR A 68 11.41 -6.65 2.32
C THR A 68 11.80 -6.70 3.77
N LEU A 69 10.81 -6.72 4.66
CA LEU A 69 11.04 -6.65 6.09
C LEU A 69 12.05 -7.72 6.57
N PHE A 70 13.17 -7.26 7.11
CA PHE A 70 14.31 -8.01 7.64
C PHE A 70 15.23 -8.72 6.61
N ASP A 71 15.22 -8.33 5.34
CA ASP A 71 16.14 -8.86 4.33
C ASP A 71 17.63 -8.57 4.59
N TYR A 72 17.96 -7.48 5.31
CA TYR A 72 19.32 -7.13 5.74
C TYR A 72 19.87 -7.99 6.88
N GLY A 73 19.10 -8.96 7.39
CA GLY A 73 19.48 -9.74 8.57
C GLY A 73 20.81 -10.51 8.41
N ASN A 74 21.19 -10.86 7.19
CA ASN A 74 22.46 -11.55 6.90
C ASN A 74 23.69 -10.63 6.98
N ASP A 75 23.50 -9.32 6.84
CA ASP A 75 24.56 -8.32 6.80
C ASP A 75 25.00 -7.86 8.20
N LEU A 76 24.35 -8.37 9.25
CA LEU A 76 24.71 -8.02 10.63
C LEU A 76 26.02 -8.71 11.05
N ASP A 77 26.95 -7.95 11.63
CA ASP A 77 28.24 -8.47 12.10
C ASP A 77 28.10 -9.41 13.31
N ASP A 78 27.20 -9.07 14.24
CA ASP A 78 26.98 -9.82 15.47
C ASP A 78 26.17 -11.11 15.20
N ALA A 79 26.75 -12.27 15.51
CA ALA A 79 26.11 -13.57 15.32
C ALA A 79 24.82 -13.77 16.15
N LYS A 80 24.74 -13.22 17.36
CA LYS A 80 23.52 -13.23 18.18
C LYS A 80 22.44 -12.35 17.55
N ALA A 81 22.82 -11.19 17.03
CA ALA A 81 21.90 -10.32 16.31
C ALA A 81 21.36 -11.03 15.05
N ARG A 82 22.23 -11.64 14.23
CA ARG A 82 21.80 -12.47 13.08
C ARG A 82 20.83 -13.57 13.49
N SER A 83 21.13 -14.30 14.56
CA SER A 83 20.25 -15.38 15.04
C SER A 83 18.87 -14.86 15.49
N LEU A 84 18.84 -13.71 16.18
CA LEU A 84 17.60 -13.07 16.58
C LEU A 84 16.77 -12.62 15.36
N PHE A 85 17.41 -11.99 14.38
CA PHE A 85 16.76 -11.57 13.15
C PHE A 85 16.23 -12.75 12.34
N ALA A 86 17.03 -13.80 12.17
CA ALA A 86 16.62 -15.02 11.50
C ALA A 86 15.36 -15.63 12.14
N LYS A 87 15.30 -15.67 13.49
CA LYS A 87 14.10 -16.15 14.20
C LYS A 87 12.84 -15.36 13.82
N TYR A 88 12.90 -14.03 13.82
CA TYR A 88 11.73 -13.20 13.49
C TYR A 88 11.42 -13.21 11.99
N ALA A 89 12.43 -13.22 11.12
CA ALA A 89 12.27 -13.36 9.68
C ALA A 89 11.60 -14.69 9.32
N THR A 90 11.98 -15.80 9.95
CA THR A 90 11.32 -17.10 9.77
C THR A 90 9.87 -17.09 10.27
N LEU A 91 9.59 -16.47 11.42
CA LEU A 91 8.22 -16.35 11.92
C LEU A 91 7.32 -15.57 10.95
N LEU A 92 7.81 -14.42 10.47
CA LEU A 92 7.07 -13.54 9.56
C LEU A 92 6.91 -14.18 8.19
N ASN A 93 8.02 -14.52 7.53
CA ASN A 93 8.00 -15.06 6.16
C ASN A 93 7.55 -16.52 6.06
N GLY A 94 7.43 -17.22 7.19
CA GLY A 94 6.83 -18.55 7.28
C GLY A 94 5.39 -18.49 7.76
N THR A 95 5.19 -18.63 9.06
CA THR A 95 3.87 -18.83 9.68
C THR A 95 2.91 -17.69 9.37
N ILE A 96 3.32 -16.43 9.59
CA ILE A 96 2.42 -15.27 9.45
C ILE A 96 2.06 -15.04 7.98
N LYS A 97 3.05 -15.10 7.09
CA LYS A 97 2.83 -15.03 5.63
C LYS A 97 1.79 -16.05 5.17
N ASN A 98 1.98 -17.33 5.52
CA ASN A 98 1.08 -18.40 5.11
C ASN A 98 -0.36 -18.18 5.62
N GLN A 99 -0.52 -17.73 6.86
CA GLN A 99 -1.83 -17.40 7.43
C GLN A 99 -2.53 -16.27 6.66
N LEU A 100 -1.80 -15.20 6.33
CA LEU A 100 -2.35 -14.05 5.60
C LEU A 100 -2.67 -14.40 4.14
N GLU A 101 -1.83 -15.19 3.49
CA GLU A 101 -2.08 -15.67 2.12
C GLU A 101 -3.29 -16.59 2.07
N GLU A 102 -3.45 -17.51 3.03
CA GLU A 102 -4.63 -18.34 3.14
C GLU A 102 -5.89 -17.51 3.39
N HIS A 103 -5.83 -16.52 4.27
CA HIS A 103 -6.95 -15.61 4.48
C HIS A 103 -7.30 -14.82 3.21
N ASN A 104 -6.31 -14.34 2.46
CA ASN A 104 -6.53 -13.69 1.17
C ASN A 104 -7.15 -14.65 0.14
N ARG A 105 -6.74 -15.92 0.12
CA ARG A 105 -7.37 -16.95 -0.73
C ARG A 105 -8.84 -17.15 -0.38
N GLN A 106 -9.18 -17.21 0.91
CA GLN A 106 -10.57 -17.32 1.37
C GLN A 106 -11.40 -16.08 1.00
N ARG A 107 -10.83 -14.88 1.16
CA ARG A 107 -11.48 -13.64 0.72
C ARG A 107 -11.81 -13.68 -0.77
N TYR A 108 -10.86 -14.09 -1.60
CA TYR A 108 -11.08 -14.22 -3.04
C TYR A 108 -12.17 -15.23 -3.39
N ILE A 109 -12.14 -16.42 -2.79
CA ILE A 109 -13.17 -17.46 -3.00
C ILE A 109 -14.56 -16.97 -2.63
N ASN A 110 -14.66 -16.16 -1.58
CA ASN A 110 -15.92 -15.57 -1.12
C ASN A 110 -16.32 -14.30 -1.89
N GLY A 111 -15.63 -13.94 -2.98
CA GLY A 111 -15.95 -12.77 -3.80
C GLY A 111 -15.51 -11.43 -3.19
N HIS A 112 -14.63 -11.44 -2.18
CA HIS A 112 -14.07 -10.24 -1.58
C HIS A 112 -12.70 -9.89 -2.17
N LEU A 113 -12.34 -8.60 -2.15
CA LEU A 113 -10.99 -8.14 -2.48
C LEU A 113 -9.97 -8.68 -1.47
N THR A 114 -8.83 -9.13 -1.97
CA THR A 114 -7.66 -9.51 -1.16
C THR A 114 -6.94 -8.26 -0.65
N TYR A 115 -6.15 -8.43 0.41
CA TYR A 115 -5.34 -7.36 1.01
C TYR A 115 -3.89 -7.82 1.16
N PRO A 116 -3.03 -7.59 0.14
CA PRO A 116 -1.64 -8.06 0.15
C PRO A 116 -0.67 -7.18 0.94
N TYR A 117 -1.01 -5.92 1.22
CA TYR A 117 -0.06 -4.88 1.66
C TYR A 117 0.51 -5.04 3.08
N LEU A 118 0.03 -6.03 3.84
CA LEU A 118 0.59 -6.43 5.13
C LEU A 118 1.12 -7.87 5.13
N VAL A 119 1.12 -8.54 3.98
CA VAL A 119 1.86 -9.80 3.82
C VAL A 119 3.35 -9.45 3.91
N PRO A 120 4.17 -10.14 4.72
CA PRO A 120 5.57 -9.74 4.97
C PRO A 120 6.44 -9.46 3.74
N GLY A 121 6.19 -10.17 2.63
CA GLY A 121 6.87 -9.90 1.35
C GLY A 121 6.49 -8.59 0.65
N TRP A 122 5.48 -7.87 1.15
CA TRP A 122 5.02 -6.56 0.68
C TRP A 122 5.34 -5.42 1.67
N ILE A 123 5.99 -5.73 2.79
CA ILE A 123 6.34 -4.74 3.81
C ILE A 123 7.80 -4.31 3.60
N ALA A 124 8.03 -3.01 3.36
CA ALA A 124 9.36 -2.43 3.27
C ALA A 124 10.04 -2.32 4.66
N ASN A 125 11.37 -2.27 4.73
CA ASN A 125 12.05 -2.04 6.02
C ASN A 125 11.86 -0.61 6.54
N SER A 126 11.79 0.34 5.61
CA SER A 126 11.68 1.77 5.89
C SER A 126 10.89 2.51 4.81
N ILE A 127 10.69 3.80 5.04
CA ILE A 127 10.05 4.72 4.09
C ILE A 127 11.10 5.13 3.05
N HIS A 128 11.00 4.55 1.85
CA HIS A 128 11.87 4.88 0.72
C HIS A 128 11.19 5.78 -0.32
N ILE A 129 9.85 5.76 -0.35
CA ILE A 129 9.02 6.50 -1.31
C ILE A 129 7.68 6.87 -0.66
#